data_AF-A0A662H6X1-F1
#
_entry.id   AF-A0A662H6X1-F1
#
_cell.length_a   1.000
_cell.length_b   1.000
_cell.length_c   1.000
_cell.angle_alpha   90.00
_cell.angle_beta   90.00
_cell.angle_gamma   90.00
#
_symmetry.space_group_name_H-M   'P 1'
#
loop_
_entity.id
_entity.type
_entity.pdbx_description
1 polymer ?
#
loop_
_entity_poly.entity_id
_entity_poly.type
_entity_poly.pdbx_seq_one_letter_code
_entity_poly.pdbx_strand_id
1 'polypeptide(L)'
;MSIKPIVNVLKKLSEKDFRIHNAVERGMAHHMYVPIETISRLSKLNPDEVETSLKKLNIMGLVQRMKGAYIGFILTSRGYDCLALRVLRLRGVIESISASPIGV
;
A
#
# COMPACT_ATOMS: atom_id res chain seq x y z
N MET A 1 2.06 -18.04 3.99
CA MET A 1 2.25 -17.04 2.91
C MET A 1 3.72 -17.05 2.49
N SER A 2 4.04 -16.98 1.19
CA SER A 2 5.43 -16.87 0.71
C SER A 2 5.88 -15.40 0.76
N ILE A 3 7.09 -15.12 1.26
CA ILE A 3 7.63 -13.75 1.38
C ILE A 3 8.14 -13.20 0.03
N LYS A 4 8.46 -14.09 -0.91
CA LYS A 4 8.93 -13.77 -2.28
C LYS A 4 8.12 -12.66 -2.97
N PRO A 5 6.77 -12.75 -3.08
CA PRO A 5 5.97 -11.70 -3.70
C PRO A 5 6.07 -10.35 -2.98
N ILE A 6 6.15 -10.33 -1.64
CA ILE A 6 6.25 -9.10 -0.85
C ILE A 6 7.59 -8.41 -1.14
N VAL A 7 8.70 -9.15 -1.14
CA VAL A 7 10.04 -8.60 -1.45
C VAL A 7 10.09 -7.99 -2.85
N ASN A 8 9.49 -8.65 -3.84
CA ASN A 8 9.46 -8.14 -5.21
C ASN A 8 8.61 -6.88 -5.34
N VAL A 9 7.49 -6.83 -4.63
CA VAL A 9 6.61 -5.65 -4.61
C VAL A 9 7.28 -4.47 -3.92
N LEU A 10 7.94 -4.68 -2.78
CA LEU A 10 8.66 -3.63 -2.06
C LEU A 10 9.73 -2.93 -2.92
N LYS A 11 10.39 -3.66 -3.83
CA LYS A 11 11.36 -3.09 -4.79
C LYS A 11 10.71 -2.22 -5.88
N LYS A 12 9.43 -2.42 -6.16
CA LYS A 12 8.68 -1.73 -7.24
C LYS A 12 7.86 -0.53 -6.76
N LEU A 13 7.74 -0.35 -5.44
CA LEU A 13 6.98 0.73 -4.82
C LEU A 13 7.85 1.99 -4.68
N SER A 14 7.32 3.10 -5.18
CA SER A 14 7.90 4.43 -4.97
C SER A 14 7.48 5.00 -3.62
N GLU A 15 8.22 6.00 -3.12
CA GLU A 15 7.81 6.81 -1.96
C GLU A 15 6.41 7.41 -2.14
N LYS A 16 6.02 7.75 -3.38
CA LYS A 16 4.66 8.21 -3.70
C LYS A 16 3.61 7.13 -3.44
N ASP A 17 3.91 5.89 -3.84
CA ASP A 17 3.00 4.75 -3.66
C ASP A 17 2.80 4.46 -2.16
N PHE A 18 3.87 4.57 -1.35
CA PHE A 18 3.77 4.43 0.10
C PHE A 18 2.98 5.55 0.78
N ARG A 19 3.09 6.78 0.28
CA ARG A 19 2.28 7.90 0.75
C ARG A 19 0.79 7.68 0.50
N ILE A 20 0.44 7.11 -0.66
CA ILE A 20 -0.94 6.71 -0.98
C ILE A 20 -1.39 5.56 -0.09
N HIS A 21 -0.54 4.56 0.15
CA HIS A 21 -0.83 3.45 1.07
C HIS A 21 -1.20 3.93 2.48
N ASN A 22 -0.39 4.85 3.03
CA ASN A 22 -0.64 5.47 4.33
C ASN A 22 -1.93 6.31 4.32
N ALA A 23 -2.21 7.04 3.23
CA ALA A 23 -3.45 7.78 3.10
C ALA A 23 -4.70 6.88 3.08
N VAL A 24 -4.63 5.71 2.44
CA VAL A 24 -5.71 4.72 2.47
C VAL A 24 -5.89 4.17 3.89
N GLU A 25 -4.81 3.73 4.55
CA GLU A 25 -4.86 3.23 5.93
C GLU A 25 -5.51 4.26 6.88
N ARG A 26 -5.07 5.52 6.83
CA ARG A 26 -5.65 6.59 7.66
C ARG A 26 -7.11 6.87 7.30
N GLY A 27 -7.48 6.75 6.04
CA GLY A 27 -8.86 6.90 5.58
C GLY A 27 -9.77 5.78 6.07
N MET A 28 -9.23 4.57 6.26
CA MET A 28 -9.97 3.40 6.73
C MET A 28 -10.52 3.56 8.15
N ALA A 29 -9.94 4.45 8.95
CA ALA A 29 -10.46 4.79 10.28
C ALA A 29 -11.89 5.39 10.24
N HIS A 30 -12.29 5.98 9.11
CA HIS A 30 -13.58 6.65 8.95
C HIS A 30 -14.45 6.07 7.82
N HIS A 31 -13.86 5.28 6.92
CA HIS A 31 -14.56 4.71 5.75
C HIS A 31 -14.16 3.25 5.59
N MET A 32 -15.13 2.34 5.41
CA MET A 32 -14.80 0.94 5.06
C MET A 32 -14.04 0.84 3.73
N TYR A 33 -14.50 1.58 2.72
CA TYR A 33 -13.78 1.79 1.46
C TYR A 33 -13.51 3.28 1.29
N VAL A 34 -12.24 3.66 1.22
CA VAL A 34 -11.84 5.06 1.18
C VAL A 34 -12.04 5.60 -0.24
N PRO A 35 -12.79 6.70 -0.43
CA PRO A 35 -12.97 7.30 -1.75
C PRO A 35 -11.70 8.01 -2.23
N ILE A 36 -11.54 8.12 -3.56
CA ILE A 36 -10.35 8.74 -4.19
C ILE A 36 -10.13 10.17 -3.70
N GLU A 37 -11.20 10.95 -3.53
CA GLU A 37 -11.11 12.34 -3.04
C GLU A 37 -10.52 12.43 -1.64
N THR A 38 -10.92 11.53 -0.73
CA THR A 38 -10.35 11.45 0.61
C THR A 38 -8.89 11.02 0.56
N ILE A 39 -8.52 10.06 -0.30
CA ILE A 39 -7.12 9.63 -0.46
C ILE A 39 -6.28 10.78 -1.02
N SER A 40 -6.77 11.52 -2.01
CA SER A 40 -6.13 12.70 -2.58
C SER A 40 -5.90 13.78 -1.52
N ARG A 41 -6.91 14.08 -0.69
CA ARG A 41 -6.80 15.04 0.41
C ARG A 41 -5.77 14.62 1.47
N LEU A 42 -5.79 13.35 1.88
CA LEU A 42 -4.86 12.81 2.88
C LEU A 42 -3.43 12.71 2.37
N SER A 43 -3.26 12.31 1.11
CA SER A 43 -1.96 12.21 0.45
C SER A 43 -1.45 13.55 -0.07
N LYS A 44 -2.28 14.59 -0.19
CA LYS A 44 -1.96 15.87 -0.85
C LYS A 44 -1.37 15.66 -2.27
N LEU A 45 -1.97 14.74 -3.01
CA LEU A 45 -1.62 14.44 -4.41
C LEU A 45 -2.85 14.65 -5.28
N ASN A 46 -2.64 14.92 -6.57
CA ASN A 46 -3.74 15.12 -7.50
C ASN A 46 -4.57 13.82 -7.68
N PRO A 47 -5.91 13.93 -7.83
CA PRO A 47 -6.77 12.75 -7.99
C PRO A 47 -6.35 11.82 -9.12
N ASP A 48 -5.92 12.36 -10.26
CA ASP A 48 -5.45 11.58 -11.42
C ASP A 48 -4.19 10.75 -11.12
N GLU A 49 -3.26 11.34 -10.38
CA GLU A 49 -2.04 10.65 -9.95
C GLU A 49 -2.36 9.55 -8.94
N VAL A 50 -3.26 9.85 -7.99
CA VAL A 50 -3.74 8.90 -6.99
C VAL A 50 -4.43 7.73 -7.67
N GLU A 51 -5.30 7.99 -8.65
CA GLU A 51 -5.99 6.94 -9.38
C GLU A 51 -5.00 6.04 -10.15
N THR A 52 -4.01 6.65 -10.81
CA THR A 52 -2.96 5.90 -11.54
C THR A 52 -2.17 4.99 -10.61
N SER A 53 -1.71 5.51 -9.46
CA SER A 53 -1.00 4.72 -8.47
C SER A 53 -1.91 3.66 -7.83
N LEU A 54 -3.18 3.96 -7.54
CA LEU A 54 -4.12 2.97 -6.99
C LEU A 54 -4.43 1.84 -7.96
N LYS A 55 -4.51 2.11 -9.27
CA LYS A 55 -4.62 1.06 -10.30
C LYS A 55 -3.41 0.12 -10.25
N LYS A 56 -2.19 0.67 -10.20
CA LYS A 56 -0.94 -0.10 -10.05
C LYS A 56 -0.96 -0.94 -8.78
N LEU A 57 -1.31 -0.35 -7.64
CA LEU A 57 -1.39 -1.02 -6.34
C LEU A 57 -2.43 -2.15 -6.32
N ASN A 58 -3.56 -1.95 -7.01
CA ASN A 58 -4.62 -2.96 -7.12
C ASN A 58 -4.17 -4.15 -7.97
N ILE A 59 -3.46 -3.91 -9.08
CA ILE A 59 -2.86 -4.98 -9.91
C ILE A 59 -1.84 -5.79 -9.10
N MET A 60 -1.09 -5.15 -8.21
CA MET A 60 -0.15 -5.81 -7.30
C MET A 60 -0.84 -6.51 -6.10
N GLY A 61 -2.15 -6.36 -5.95
CA GLY A 61 -2.94 -6.97 -4.88
C GLY A 61 -2.72 -6.37 -3.50
N LEU A 62 -2.19 -5.15 -3.41
CA LEU A 62 -1.93 -4.43 -2.15
C LEU A 62 -3.14 -3.63 -1.66
N VAL A 63 -3.96 -3.17 -2.61
CA VAL A 63 -5.26 -2.56 -2.32
C VAL A 63 -6.34 -3.32 -3.07
N GLN A 64 -7.54 -3.28 -2.55
CA GLN A 64 -8.72 -3.83 -3.21
C GLN A 64 -9.65 -2.68 -3.59
N ARG A 65 -9.98 -2.60 -4.88
CA ARG A 65 -10.98 -1.68 -5.41
C ARG A 65 -12.39 -2.25 -5.19
N MET A 66 -13.29 -1.39 -4.72
CA MET A 66 -14.74 -1.64 -4.71
C MET A 66 -15.44 -0.67 -5.67
N LYS A 67 -16.39 -1.20 -6.43
CA LYS A 67 -17.29 -0.42 -7.28
C LYS A 67 -18.72 -0.61 -6.75
N GLY A 68 -19.27 0.42 -6.13
CA GLY A 68 -20.66 0.47 -5.67
C GLY A 68 -21.27 1.82 -6.02
N ALA A 69 -21.93 2.47 -5.06
CA ALA A 69 -22.40 3.85 -5.19
C ALA A 69 -21.27 4.86 -5.49
N TYR A 70 -20.03 4.52 -5.11
CA TYR A 70 -18.82 5.26 -5.46
C TYR A 70 -17.65 4.28 -5.67
N ILE A 71 -16.55 4.80 -6.23
CA ILE A 71 -15.30 4.05 -6.35
C ILE A 71 -14.49 4.25 -5.06
N GLY A 72 -14.28 3.16 -4.32
CA GLY A 72 -13.52 3.16 -3.08
C GLY A 72 -12.41 2.12 -3.06
N PHE A 73 -11.46 2.29 -2.14
CA PHE A 73 -10.30 1.41 -1.98
C PHE A 73 -10.09 1.04 -0.51
N ILE A 74 -9.66 -0.19 -0.27
CA ILE A 74 -9.28 -0.69 1.04
C ILE A 74 -7.89 -1.36 0.97
N LEU A 75 -7.12 -1.32 2.04
CA LEU A 75 -5.87 -2.09 2.13
C LEU A 75 -6.17 -3.59 2.23
N THR A 76 -5.39 -4.40 1.52
CA THR A 76 -5.37 -5.86 1.75
C THR A 76 -4.37 -6.21 2.84
N SER A 77 -4.42 -7.44 3.36
CA SER A 77 -3.41 -7.93 4.33
C SER A 77 -1.98 -7.78 3.81
N ARG A 78 -1.75 -8.03 2.52
CA ARG A 78 -0.44 -7.85 1.87
C ARG A 78 -0.02 -6.38 1.80
N GLY A 79 -0.98 -5.46 1.64
CA GLY A 79 -0.74 -4.03 1.73
C GLY A 79 -0.26 -3.61 3.11
N TYR A 80 -0.90 -4.14 4.16
CA TYR A 80 -0.48 -3.94 5.54
C TYR A 80 0.93 -4.49 5.80
N ASP A 81 1.24 -5.70 5.33
CA ASP A 81 2.59 -6.27 5.44
C ASP A 81 3.64 -5.34 4.81
N CYS A 82 3.36 -4.80 3.63
CA CYS A 82 4.27 -3.87 2.95
C CYS A 82 4.47 -2.56 3.73
N LEU A 83 3.40 -2.02 4.33
CA LEU A 83 3.47 -0.81 5.14
C LEU A 83 4.25 -1.05 6.43
N ALA A 84 3.99 -2.16 7.12
CA ALA A 84 4.70 -2.57 8.32
C ALA A 84 6.21 -2.75 8.06
N LEU A 85 6.57 -3.47 6.99
CA LEU A 85 7.97 -3.67 6.61
C LEU A 85 8.68 -2.35 6.27
N ARG A 86 7.99 -1.41 5.61
CA ARG A 86 8.56 -0.07 5.37
C ARG A 86 8.82 0.66 6.69
N VAL A 87 7.88 0.63 7.62
CA VAL A 87 8.04 1.29 8.93
C VAL A 87 9.19 0.69 9.72
N LEU A 88 9.31 -0.65 9.75
CA LEU A 88 10.41 -1.33 10.42
C LEU A 88 11.77 -0.99 9.81
N ARG A 89 11.85 -0.88 8.48
CA ARG A 89 13.06 -0.41 7.78
C ARG A 89 13.40 1.04 8.14
N LEU A 90 12.41 1.94 8.12
CA LEU A 90 12.61 3.36 8.44
C LEU A 90 13.02 3.59 9.91
N ARG A 91 12.60 2.71 10.82
CA ARG A 91 13.01 2.73 12.23
C ARG A 91 14.37 2.08 12.49
N GLY A 92 15.03 1.54 11.46
CA GLY A 92 16.32 0.85 11.60
C GLY A 92 16.22 -0.52 12.31
N VAL A 93 15.00 -1.08 12.46
CA VAL A 93 14.82 -2.40 13.07
C VAL A 93 15.20 -3.51 12.08
N ILE A 94 14.98 -3.28 10.79
CA ILE A 94 15.30 -4.21 9.70
C ILE A 94 16.19 -3.50 8.68
N GLU A 95 17.40 -4.01 8.45
CA GLU A 95 18.29 -3.49 7.40
C GLU A 95 17.95 -4.07 6.02
N SER A 96 17.75 -5.38 5.93
CA SER A 96 17.43 -6.06 4.68
C SER A 96 16.55 -7.28 4.88
N ILE A 97 15.72 -7.59 3.87
CA ILE A 97 14.96 -8.83 3.80
C ILE A 97 15.35 -9.53 2.50
N SER A 98 15.78 -10.78 2.64
CA SER A 98 15.95 -11.70 1.53
C SER A 98 14.80 -12.71 1.50
N ALA A 99 14.46 -13.17 0.30
CA ALA A 99 13.50 -14.25 0.14
C ALA A 99 14.11 -15.63 0.34
N SER A 100 15.45 -15.71 0.39
CA SER A 100 16.18 -16.93 0.72
C SER A 100 16.37 -16.99 2.25
N PRO A 101 16.06 -18.12 2.89
CA PRO A 101 16.41 -18.34 4.28
C PRO A 101 17.91 -18.18 4.48
N ILE A 102 18.29 -17.42 5.50
CA ILE A 102 19.66 -17.31 5.98
C ILE A 102 19.76 -18.19 7.24
N GLY A 103 19.95 -19.49 7.00
CA GLY A 103 19.99 -20.51 8.04
C GLY A 103 18.98 -21.63 7.79
N VAL A 104 19.51 -22.81 7.49
CA VAL A 104 18.86 -24.11 7.72
C VAL A 104 19.69 -24.87 8.75
#